data_AF-A0A812KYS3-F1
#
_entry.id   AF-A0A812KYS3-F1
#
_cell.length_a   1.000
_cell.length_b   1.000
_cell.length_c   1.000
_cell.angle_alpha   90.00
_cell.angle_beta   90.00
_cell.angle_gamma   90.00
#
_symmetry.space_group_name_H-M   'P 1'
#
loop_
_entity.id
_entity.type
_entity.pdbx_description
1 polymer ?
#
loop_
_entity_poly.entity_id
_entity_poly.type
_entity_poly.pdbx_seq_one_letter_code
_entity_poly.pdbx_strand_id
1 'polypeptide(L)'
;SWLTGMHSTKDYMWIRDGKVKASYMLMSVDFERYADTTSAIEYKKLWDKYLEEFNLDASIYTKGAWHTSSLWVRAEAQSALISSTILTIVIVVGLALLGMLVFTRDWKLSMLVVASTMLVVCILFWFIVVVMGWPPGPRLWHPERIGAIEVIALIVFIGYAWILLLKLISFALEQLWTLRGVALAHIL
;
A
#
# COMPACT_ATOMS: atom_id res chain seq x y z
N SER A 1 -40.58 -29.55 -4.47
CA SER A 1 -39.48 -29.06 -5.33
C SER A 1 -39.49 -27.55 -5.20
N TRP A 2 -38.56 -26.98 -4.45
CA TRP A 2 -38.51 -25.54 -4.19
C TRP A 2 -37.63 -24.91 -5.27
N LEU A 3 -38.20 -24.02 -6.07
CA LEU A 3 -37.55 -23.41 -7.24
C LEU A 3 -36.51 -22.37 -6.82
N THR A 4 -35.29 -22.83 -6.52
CA THR A 4 -34.10 -21.98 -6.43
C THR A 4 -33.49 -21.77 -7.83
N GLY A 5 -34.23 -21.17 -8.77
CA GLY A 5 -33.72 -20.90 -10.13
C GLY A 5 -33.17 -22.14 -10.88
N MET A 6 -32.25 -21.90 -11.83
CA MET A 6 -31.62 -22.96 -12.65
C MET A 6 -30.60 -23.81 -11.90
N HIS A 7 -30.29 -23.51 -10.63
CA HIS A 7 -29.25 -24.17 -9.86
C HIS A 7 -29.83 -25.17 -8.85
N SER A 8 -29.15 -26.30 -8.68
CA SER A 8 -29.54 -27.34 -7.74
C SER A 8 -29.28 -26.86 -6.32
N THR A 9 -30.23 -27.05 -5.39
CA THR A 9 -30.03 -26.70 -3.97
C THR A 9 -28.80 -27.39 -3.35
N LYS A 10 -28.37 -28.52 -3.94
CA LYS A 10 -27.13 -29.23 -3.55
C LYS A 10 -25.87 -28.38 -3.76
N ASP A 11 -25.90 -27.43 -4.68
CA ASP A 11 -24.75 -26.58 -4.98
C ASP A 11 -24.50 -25.54 -3.87
N TYR A 12 -25.49 -25.27 -3.01
CA TYR A 12 -25.44 -24.27 -1.93
C TYR A 12 -25.21 -24.86 -0.54
N MET A 13 -25.23 -26.19 -0.42
CA MET A 13 -25.13 -26.89 0.85
C MET A 13 -23.91 -27.82 0.84
N TRP A 14 -23.06 -27.66 1.83
CA TRP A 14 -21.99 -28.61 2.08
C TRP A 14 -22.50 -29.71 3.00
N ILE A 15 -22.72 -30.91 2.47
CA ILE A 15 -23.24 -32.07 3.22
C ILE A 15 -22.12 -33.11 3.38
N ARG A 16 -21.95 -33.62 4.60
CA ARG A 16 -21.02 -34.72 4.92
C ARG A 16 -21.72 -35.72 5.85
N ASP A 17 -21.69 -37.01 5.48
CA ASP A 17 -22.31 -38.12 6.24
C ASP A 17 -23.82 -37.91 6.48
N GLY A 18 -24.52 -37.39 5.48
CA GLY A 18 -25.96 -37.09 5.58
C GLY A 18 -26.30 -35.89 6.47
N LYS A 19 -25.30 -35.13 6.95
CA LYS A 19 -25.48 -33.94 7.79
C LYS A 19 -25.00 -32.67 7.05
N VAL A 20 -25.78 -31.61 7.11
CA VAL A 20 -25.37 -30.29 6.60
C VAL A 20 -24.27 -29.73 7.51
N LYS A 21 -23.14 -29.37 6.91
CA LYS A 21 -21.97 -28.79 7.59
C LYS A 21 -21.89 -27.28 7.41
N ALA A 22 -22.26 -26.80 6.23
CA ALA A 22 -22.35 -25.38 5.93
C ALA A 22 -23.38 -25.15 4.82
N SER A 23 -23.88 -23.92 4.74
CA SER A 23 -24.64 -23.41 3.61
C SER A 23 -24.10 -22.05 3.24
N TYR A 24 -24.04 -21.72 1.96
CA TYR A 24 -23.79 -20.35 1.53
C TYR A 24 -25.02 -19.80 0.81
N MET A 25 -25.18 -18.47 0.88
CA MET A 25 -26.26 -17.75 0.23
C MET A 25 -25.63 -16.64 -0.62
N LEU A 26 -26.25 -16.37 -1.77
CA LEU A 26 -25.83 -15.27 -2.65
C LEU A 26 -26.86 -14.16 -2.52
N MET A 27 -26.38 -12.95 -2.28
CA MET A 27 -27.20 -11.76 -2.22
C MET A 27 -26.68 -10.74 -3.23
N SER A 28 -27.60 -10.18 -4.02
CA SER A 28 -27.30 -9.07 -4.90
C SER A 28 -27.70 -7.78 -4.20
N VAL A 29 -26.81 -6.80 -4.22
CA VAL A 29 -27.00 -5.49 -3.61
C VAL A 29 -26.80 -4.42 -4.67
N ASP A 30 -27.56 -3.34 -4.57
CA ASP A 30 -27.41 -2.17 -5.44
C ASP A 30 -26.26 -1.29 -4.92
N PHE A 31 -25.03 -1.72 -5.23
CA PHE A 31 -23.81 -1.00 -4.85
C PHE A 31 -22.81 -1.03 -6.01
N GLU A 32 -22.11 0.08 -6.22
CA GLU A 32 -21.20 0.19 -7.35
C GLU A 32 -20.00 -0.77 -7.21
N ARG A 33 -19.78 -1.61 -8.22
CA ARG A 33 -18.68 -2.60 -8.25
C ARG A 33 -17.28 -1.96 -8.17
N TYR A 34 -17.17 -0.71 -8.61
CA TYR A 34 -15.95 0.07 -8.62
C TYR A 34 -16.00 1.27 -7.68
N ALA A 35 -16.86 1.19 -6.65
CA ALA A 35 -16.86 2.17 -5.58
C ALA A 35 -15.46 2.34 -5.00
N ASP A 36 -15.22 3.58 -4.58
CA ASP A 36 -14.08 4.04 -3.79
C ASP A 36 -13.82 3.13 -2.58
N THR A 37 -12.55 2.99 -2.21
CA THR A 37 -12.09 2.09 -1.15
C THR A 37 -12.70 2.43 0.20
N THR A 38 -12.80 3.72 0.51
CA THR A 38 -13.43 4.20 1.75
C THR A 38 -14.90 3.83 1.77
N SER A 39 -15.62 4.11 0.68
CA SER A 39 -17.04 3.80 0.54
C SER A 39 -17.32 2.29 0.64
N ALA A 40 -16.46 1.47 0.01
CA ALA A 40 -16.54 0.03 0.12
C ALA A 40 -16.25 -0.46 1.55
N ILE A 41 -15.27 0.07 2.26
CA ILE A 41 -14.99 -0.33 3.64
C ILE A 41 -16.13 0.10 4.58
N GLU A 42 -16.71 1.27 4.39
CA GLU A 42 -17.88 1.71 5.16
C GLU A 42 -19.08 0.80 4.94
N TYR A 43 -19.37 0.46 3.68
CA TYR A 43 -20.42 -0.50 3.36
C TYR A 43 -20.13 -1.88 3.95
N LYS A 44 -18.86 -2.29 4.02
CA LYS A 44 -18.43 -3.54 4.68
C LYS A 44 -18.80 -3.54 6.15
N LYS A 45 -18.51 -2.43 6.85
CA LYS A 45 -18.81 -2.28 8.28
C LYS A 45 -20.30 -2.40 8.56
N LEU A 46 -21.17 -1.91 7.66
CA LEU A 46 -22.61 -2.08 7.80
C LEU A 46 -23.01 -3.56 7.70
N TRP A 47 -22.42 -4.31 6.78
CA TRP A 47 -22.60 -5.76 6.67
C TRP A 47 -22.04 -6.53 7.86
N ASP A 48 -20.84 -6.15 8.34
CA ASP A 48 -20.23 -6.73 9.53
C ASP A 48 -21.15 -6.55 10.74
N LYS A 49 -21.68 -5.34 10.95
CA LYS A 49 -22.62 -5.03 12.04
C LYS A 49 -23.91 -5.85 11.93
N TYR A 50 -24.51 -5.90 10.74
CA TYR A 50 -25.72 -6.69 10.51
C TYR A 50 -25.49 -8.18 10.82
N LEU A 51 -24.35 -8.73 10.42
CA LEU A 51 -24.02 -10.13 10.70
C LEU A 51 -23.68 -10.38 12.17
N GLU A 52 -23.11 -9.41 12.87
CA GLU A 52 -22.90 -9.48 14.31
C GLU A 52 -24.24 -9.58 15.04
N GLU A 53 -25.20 -8.70 14.72
CA GLU A 53 -26.56 -8.73 15.27
C GLU A 53 -27.27 -10.07 14.92
N PHE A 54 -27.18 -10.52 13.66
CA PHE A 54 -27.73 -11.80 13.23
C PHE A 54 -27.13 -12.98 14.02
N ASN A 55 -25.82 -12.98 14.25
CA ASN A 55 -25.12 -14.04 14.98
C ASN A 55 -25.45 -14.04 16.48
N LEU A 56 -25.79 -12.89 17.06
CA LEU A 56 -26.24 -12.80 18.46
C LEU A 56 -27.59 -13.48 18.63
N ASP A 57 -28.53 -13.22 17.71
CA ASP A 57 -29.91 -13.73 17.74
C ASP A 57 -30.06 -15.14 17.17
N ALA A 58 -29.08 -15.61 16.39
CA ALA A 58 -29.09 -16.91 15.76
C ALA A 58 -29.16 -18.08 16.75
N SER A 59 -29.83 -19.15 16.32
CA SER A 59 -29.82 -20.44 17.04
C SER A 59 -28.39 -20.99 17.17
N ILE A 60 -28.14 -21.85 18.16
CA ILE A 60 -26.82 -22.48 18.39
C ILE A 60 -26.29 -23.17 17.12
N TYR A 61 -27.16 -23.65 16.24
CA TYR A 61 -26.79 -24.34 14.99
C TYR A 61 -26.45 -23.40 13.83
N THR A 62 -26.80 -22.12 13.92
CA THR A 62 -26.66 -21.14 12.83
C THR A 62 -25.75 -19.97 13.19
N LYS A 63 -25.12 -19.99 14.37
CA LYS A 63 -24.12 -19.00 14.78
C LYS A 63 -22.83 -19.13 13.97
N GLY A 64 -22.15 -18.00 13.78
CA GLY A 64 -20.86 -17.94 13.08
C GLY A 64 -20.98 -17.69 11.58
N ALA A 65 -22.09 -17.08 11.13
CA ALA A 65 -22.22 -16.60 9.77
C ALA A 65 -21.16 -15.50 9.50
N TRP A 66 -20.59 -15.54 8.30
CA TRP A 66 -19.64 -14.54 7.79
C TRP A 66 -19.99 -14.24 6.34
N HIS A 67 -19.47 -13.14 5.82
CA HIS A 67 -19.68 -12.74 4.42
C HIS A 67 -18.37 -12.54 3.69
N THR A 68 -18.45 -12.64 2.37
CA THR A 68 -17.34 -12.34 1.46
C THR A 68 -17.87 -11.70 0.19
N SER A 69 -17.03 -10.87 -0.41
CA SER A 69 -17.27 -10.24 -1.70
C SER A 69 -15.93 -9.91 -2.30
N SER A 70 -15.83 -10.06 -3.62
CA SER A 70 -14.66 -9.57 -4.37
C SER A 70 -14.38 -8.08 -4.13
N LEU A 71 -15.42 -7.30 -3.82
CA LEU A 71 -15.30 -5.88 -3.46
C LEU A 71 -14.56 -5.69 -2.13
N TRP A 72 -14.91 -6.47 -1.09
CA TRP A 72 -14.27 -6.39 0.22
C TRP A 72 -12.79 -6.74 0.11
N VAL A 73 -12.47 -7.85 -0.57
CA VAL A 73 -11.09 -8.31 -0.74
C VAL A 73 -10.24 -7.24 -1.42
N ARG A 74 -10.77 -6.58 -2.46
CA ARG A 74 -10.07 -5.48 -3.13
C ARG A 74 -9.85 -4.29 -2.19
N ALA A 75 -10.91 -3.85 -1.51
CA ALA A 75 -10.85 -2.67 -0.65
C ALA A 75 -9.92 -2.88 0.56
N GLU A 76 -9.95 -4.06 1.17
CA GLU A 76 -9.05 -4.43 2.25
C GLU A 76 -7.60 -4.53 1.79
N ALA A 77 -7.35 -5.16 0.64
CA ALA A 77 -6.01 -5.22 0.06
C ALA A 77 -5.46 -3.81 -0.21
N GLN A 78 -6.27 -2.92 -0.78
CA GLN A 78 -5.88 -1.54 -1.03
C GLN A 78 -5.62 -0.76 0.27
N SER A 79 -6.50 -0.87 1.26
CA SER A 79 -6.29 -0.23 2.57
C SER A 79 -5.05 -0.75 3.29
N ALA A 80 -4.78 -2.06 3.22
CA ALA A 80 -3.58 -2.66 3.80
C ALA A 80 -2.30 -2.21 3.09
N LEU A 81 -2.35 -2.10 1.75
CA LEU A 81 -1.24 -1.57 0.95
C LEU A 81 -0.94 -0.11 1.29
N ILE A 82 -1.95 0.75 1.39
CA ILE A 82 -1.75 2.17 1.74
C ILE A 82 -1.14 2.29 3.15
N SER A 83 -1.71 1.57 4.12
CA SER A 83 -1.24 1.61 5.52
C SER A 83 0.21 1.13 5.65
N SER A 84 0.55 0.00 5.03
CA SER A 84 1.91 -0.54 5.04
C SER A 84 2.90 0.37 4.32
N THR A 85 2.51 0.96 3.19
CA THR A 85 3.36 1.87 2.41
C THR A 85 3.72 3.12 3.22
N ILE A 86 2.75 3.74 3.90
CA ILE A 86 3.00 4.93 4.74
C ILE A 86 4.03 4.58 5.82
N LEU A 87 3.84 3.45 6.52
CA LEU A 87 4.78 3.00 7.55
C LEU A 87 6.18 2.75 6.97
N THR A 88 6.28 2.07 5.82
CA THR A 88 7.56 1.83 5.15
C THR A 88 8.25 3.13 4.76
N ILE A 89 7.53 4.11 4.21
CA ILE A 89 8.10 5.43 3.86
C ILE A 89 8.66 6.11 5.12
N VAL A 90 7.91 6.12 6.23
CA VAL A 90 8.38 6.72 7.48
C VAL A 90 9.66 6.04 7.98
N ILE A 91 9.71 4.70 7.96
CA ILE A 91 10.90 3.95 8.38
C ILE A 91 12.09 4.25 7.46
N VAL A 92 11.89 4.21 6.15
CA VAL A 92 12.94 4.47 5.15
C VAL A 92 13.49 5.88 5.31
N VAL A 93 12.63 6.89 5.44
CA VAL A 93 13.03 8.29 5.64
C VAL A 93 13.73 8.51 6.98
N GLY A 94 13.31 7.80 8.04
CA GLY A 94 13.97 7.85 9.34
C GLY A 94 15.38 7.25 9.30
N LEU A 95 15.51 6.04 8.74
CA LEU A 95 16.81 5.37 8.57
C LEU A 95 17.74 6.17 7.66
N ALA A 96 17.16 6.76 6.63
CA ALA A 96 17.83 7.67 5.73
C ALA A 96 18.47 8.86 6.47
N LEU A 97 17.68 9.60 7.24
CA LEU A 97 18.14 10.74 8.01
C LEU A 97 19.23 10.33 9.02
N LEU A 98 19.03 9.21 9.72
CA LEU A 98 20.00 8.69 10.69
C LEU A 98 21.32 8.30 10.03
N GLY A 99 21.28 7.60 8.89
CA GLY A 99 22.47 7.25 8.13
C GLY A 99 23.27 8.49 7.73
N MET A 100 22.60 9.49 7.15
CA MET A 100 23.26 10.73 6.73
C MET A 100 23.80 11.52 7.92
N LEU A 101 23.09 11.56 9.04
CA LEU A 101 23.56 12.24 10.26
C LEU A 101 24.85 11.60 10.81
N VAL A 102 24.91 10.26 10.85
CA VAL A 102 26.08 9.52 11.34
C VAL A 102 27.31 9.74 10.45
N PHE A 103 27.12 9.74 9.13
CA PHE A 103 28.23 9.95 8.18
C PHE A 103 28.72 11.39 8.14
N THR A 104 27.81 12.36 8.13
CA THR A 104 28.15 13.76 7.87
C THR A 104 28.57 14.51 9.14
N ARG A 105 28.06 14.09 10.32
CA ARG A 105 28.21 14.79 11.61
C ARG A 105 27.79 16.27 11.61
N ASP A 106 27.10 16.73 10.57
CA ASP A 106 26.52 18.06 10.44
C ASP A 106 25.03 17.93 10.16
N TRP A 107 24.22 18.40 11.12
CA TRP A 107 22.76 18.40 11.04
C TRP A 107 22.23 19.26 9.88
N LYS A 108 22.85 20.40 9.60
CA LYS A 108 22.38 21.33 8.56
C LYS A 108 22.56 20.71 7.17
N LEU A 109 23.73 20.10 6.94
CA LEU A 109 24.03 19.43 5.69
C LEU A 109 23.15 18.20 5.50
N SER A 110 22.93 17.41 6.55
CA SER A 110 22.04 16.25 6.52
C SER A 110 20.60 16.63 6.13
N MET A 111 20.03 17.68 6.74
CA MET A 111 18.68 18.15 6.41
C MET A 111 18.56 18.66 4.98
N LEU A 112 19.56 19.41 4.49
CA LEU A 112 19.56 19.90 3.11
C LEU A 112 19.57 18.74 2.11
N VAL A 113 20.34 17.69 2.41
CA VAL A 113 20.40 16.50 1.57
C VAL A 113 19.08 15.74 1.58
N VAL A 114 18.48 15.49 2.74
CA VAL A 114 17.17 14.83 2.83
C VAL A 114 16.09 15.64 2.12
N ALA A 115 16.05 16.96 2.32
CA ALA A 115 15.11 17.84 1.63
C ALA A 115 15.29 17.81 0.10
N SER A 116 16.54 17.80 -0.38
CA SER A 116 16.84 17.63 -1.81
C SER A 116 16.35 16.28 -2.34
N THR A 117 16.54 15.19 -1.60
CA THR A 117 16.03 13.87 -2.02
C THR A 117 14.51 13.82 -2.07
N MET A 118 13.83 14.43 -1.11
CA MET A 118 12.36 14.52 -1.10
C MET A 118 11.84 15.31 -2.30
N LEU A 119 12.49 16.42 -2.64
CA LEU A 119 12.13 17.21 -3.81
C LEU A 119 12.24 16.39 -5.11
N VAL A 120 13.33 15.64 -5.28
CA VAL A 120 13.51 14.75 -6.44
C VAL A 120 12.41 13.68 -6.48
N VAL A 121 12.07 13.07 -5.35
CA VAL A 121 10.98 12.08 -5.26
C VAL A 121 9.63 12.69 -5.63
N CYS A 122 9.33 13.90 -5.14
CA CYS A 122 8.09 14.61 -5.48
C CYS A 122 8.00 14.93 -6.97
N ILE A 123 9.11 15.37 -7.59
CA ILE A 123 9.16 15.65 -9.04
C ILE A 123 9.01 14.36 -9.86
N LEU A 124 9.68 13.28 -9.45
CA LEU A 124 9.53 11.97 -10.11
C LEU A 124 8.10 11.43 -9.97
N PHE A 125 7.51 11.54 -8.79
CA PHE A 125 6.13 11.15 -8.55
C PHE A 125 5.17 11.94 -9.45
N TRP A 126 5.32 13.28 -9.48
CA TRP A 126 4.54 14.14 -10.37
C TRP A 126 4.74 13.76 -11.83
N PHE A 127 5.97 13.48 -12.27
CA PHE A 127 6.25 13.08 -13.64
C PHE A 127 5.59 11.75 -14.00
N ILE A 128 5.65 10.75 -13.13
CA ILE A 128 5.00 9.44 -13.33
C ILE A 128 3.47 9.60 -13.40
N VAL A 129 2.89 10.41 -12.53
CA VAL A 129 1.43 10.59 -12.46
C VAL A 129 0.89 11.46 -13.59
N VAL A 130 1.55 12.59 -13.87
CA VAL A 130 1.04 13.62 -14.79
C VAL A 130 1.54 13.43 -16.22
N VAL A 131 2.83 13.12 -16.40
CA VAL A 131 3.45 13.11 -17.74
C VAL A 131 3.36 11.75 -18.42
N MET A 132 3.66 10.67 -17.69
CA MET A 132 3.59 9.32 -18.26
C MET A 132 2.14 8.87 -18.54
N GLY A 133 1.14 9.63 -18.09
CA GLY A 133 -0.27 9.35 -18.37
C GLY A 133 -0.67 7.94 -17.92
N TRP A 134 0.01 7.39 -16.92
CA TRP A 134 -0.33 6.08 -16.36
C TRP A 134 -1.76 6.18 -15.81
N PRO A 135 -2.68 5.30 -16.23
CA PRO A 135 -3.89 5.73 -16.90
C PRO A 135 -4.87 6.48 -15.97
N PRO A 136 -5.22 7.74 -16.28
CA PRO A 136 -6.61 8.15 -16.27
C PRO A 136 -7.22 7.72 -17.61
N GLY A 137 -7.83 6.53 -17.65
CA GLY A 137 -8.74 6.22 -18.76
C GLY A 137 -9.83 7.31 -18.86
N PRO A 138 -10.39 7.60 -20.05
CA PRO A 138 -11.28 8.74 -20.30
C PRO A 138 -12.66 8.68 -19.60
N ARG A 139 -12.85 7.86 -18.56
CA ARG A 139 -14.00 7.92 -17.66
C ARG A 139 -13.52 7.89 -16.22
N LEU A 140 -13.67 9.06 -15.60
CA LEU A 140 -13.60 9.32 -14.16
C LEU A 140 -12.17 9.32 -13.56
N TRP A 141 -11.66 10.53 -13.38
CA TRP A 141 -10.51 10.86 -12.54
C TRP A 141 -10.76 10.41 -11.09
N HIS A 142 -10.54 9.13 -10.78
CA HIS A 142 -10.44 8.66 -9.41
C HIS A 142 -8.98 8.61 -9.00
N PRO A 143 -8.53 9.45 -8.05
CA PRO A 143 -7.15 9.48 -7.56
C PRO A 143 -6.69 8.20 -6.84
N GLU A 144 -7.56 7.20 -6.70
CA GLU A 144 -7.31 5.96 -5.96
C GLU A 144 -6.57 4.85 -6.74
N ARG A 145 -6.23 5.04 -8.02
CA ARG A 145 -5.53 4.01 -8.83
C ARG A 145 -4.00 4.11 -8.78
N ILE A 146 -3.43 4.45 -7.62
CA ILE A 146 -2.01 4.17 -7.42
C ILE A 146 -1.91 2.68 -7.18
N GLY A 147 -1.56 1.91 -8.21
CA GLY A 147 -1.36 0.48 -8.07
C GLY A 147 -0.17 0.15 -7.16
N ALA A 148 -0.11 -1.11 -6.74
CA ALA A 148 1.02 -1.59 -5.96
C ALA A 148 2.35 -1.49 -6.72
N ILE A 149 2.30 -1.54 -8.06
CA ILE A 149 3.50 -1.53 -8.90
C ILE A 149 4.17 -0.15 -8.93
N GLU A 150 3.39 0.93 -8.90
CA GLU A 150 3.81 2.33 -8.79
C GLU A 150 4.62 2.53 -7.52
N VAL A 151 4.08 2.04 -6.39
CA VAL A 151 4.72 2.15 -5.08
C VAL A 151 6.05 1.40 -5.06
N ILE A 152 6.08 0.17 -5.59
CA ILE A 152 7.32 -0.62 -5.68
C ILE A 152 8.35 0.10 -6.56
N ALA A 153 7.93 0.64 -7.71
CA ALA A 153 8.82 1.39 -8.59
C ALA A 153 9.42 2.61 -7.89
N LEU A 154 8.61 3.39 -7.15
CA LEU A 154 9.09 4.54 -6.38
C LEU A 154 10.11 4.14 -5.32
N ILE A 155 9.86 3.06 -4.57
CA ILE A 155 10.81 2.54 -3.56
C ILE A 155 12.15 2.19 -4.22
N VAL A 156 12.10 1.51 -5.37
CA VAL A 156 13.32 1.14 -6.13
C VAL A 156 14.06 2.39 -6.61
N PHE A 157 13.35 3.37 -7.20
CA PHE A 157 13.97 4.62 -7.66
C PHE A 157 14.62 5.41 -6.51
N ILE A 158 13.97 5.47 -5.35
CA ILE A 158 14.53 6.08 -4.14
C ILE A 158 15.82 5.37 -3.75
N GLY A 159 15.81 4.02 -3.69
CA GLY A 159 16.98 3.22 -3.37
C GLY A 159 18.16 3.49 -4.34
N TYR A 160 17.88 3.57 -5.63
CA TYR A 160 18.91 3.90 -6.63
C TYR A 160 19.46 5.33 -6.47
N ALA A 161 18.61 6.32 -6.28
CA ALA A 161 19.02 7.71 -6.06
C ALA A 161 19.94 7.83 -4.84
N TRP A 162 19.61 7.08 -3.78
CA TRP A 162 20.39 6.98 -2.56
C TRP A 162 21.78 6.38 -2.76
N ILE A 163 21.87 5.26 -3.48
CA ILE A 163 23.16 4.62 -3.77
C ILE A 163 24.06 5.56 -4.58
N LEU A 164 23.50 6.27 -5.56
CA LEU A 164 24.25 7.23 -6.37
C LEU A 164 24.75 8.41 -5.52
N LEU A 165 23.89 8.94 -4.65
CA LEU A 165 24.24 10.03 -3.74
C LEU A 165 25.37 9.63 -2.78
N LEU A 166 25.31 8.43 -2.20
CA LEU A 166 26.32 7.93 -1.28
C LEU A 166 27.68 7.74 -1.97
N LYS A 167 27.68 7.22 -3.21
CA LYS A 167 28.89 7.13 -4.03
C LYS A 167 29.48 8.52 -4.31
N LEU A 168 28.63 9.49 -4.64
CA LEU A 168 29.08 10.87 -4.91
C LEU A 168 29.72 11.50 -3.66
N ILE A 169 29.10 11.32 -2.49
CA ILE A 169 29.63 11.83 -1.21
C ILE A 169 30.95 11.15 -0.87
N SER A 170 31.03 9.82 -1.01
CA SER A 170 32.28 9.06 -0.76
C SER A 170 33.42 9.57 -1.65
N PHE A 171 33.14 9.79 -2.94
CA PHE A 171 34.12 10.34 -3.87
C PHE A 171 34.53 11.77 -3.49
N ALA A 172 33.59 12.63 -3.13
CA ALA A 172 33.89 14.00 -2.69
C ALA A 172 34.75 14.03 -1.42
N LEU A 173 34.49 13.14 -0.47
CA LEU A 173 35.29 13.00 0.75
C LEU A 173 36.71 12.52 0.44
N GLU A 174 36.87 11.55 -0.46
CA GLU A 174 38.19 11.06 -0.91
C GLU A 174 39.02 12.17 -1.57
N GLN A 175 38.40 12.99 -2.42
CA GLN A 175 39.04 14.17 -3.01
C GLN A 175 39.43 15.21 -1.94
N LEU A 176 38.59 15.42 -0.93
CA LEU A 176 38.90 16.33 0.18
C LEU A 176 40.06 15.84 1.04
N TRP A 177 40.14 14.54 1.30
CA TRP A 177 41.24 13.93 2.04
C TRP A 177 42.56 14.00 1.27
N THR A 178 42.55 13.71 -0.03
CA THR A 178 43.74 13.81 -0.88
C THR A 178 44.26 15.24 -0.96
N LEU A 179 43.37 16.23 -1.15
CA LEU A 179 43.74 17.65 -1.14
C LEU A 179 44.32 18.10 0.20
N ARG A 180 43.74 17.67 1.33
CA ARG A 180 44.27 17.96 2.67
C ARG A 180 45.65 17.33 2.89
N GLY A 181 45.87 16.11 2.42
CA GLY A 181 47.16 15.44 2.49
C GLY A 181 48.26 16.20 1.74
N VAL A 182 47.96 16.67 0.52
CA VAL A 182 48.89 17.46 -0.28
C VAL A 182 49.17 18.83 0.35
N ALA A 183 48.15 19.50 0.88
CA ALA A 183 48.32 20.79 1.55
C ALA A 183 49.20 20.69 2.81
N LEU A 184 49.04 19.62 3.60
CA LEU A 184 49.88 19.38 4.79
C LEU A 184 51.34 19.06 4.40
N ALA A 185 51.56 18.34 3.31
CA ALA A 185 52.90 18.01 2.82
C ALA A 185 53.70 19.25 2.34
N HIS A 186 53.03 20.34 1.96
CA HIS A 186 53.67 21.60 1.59
C HIS A 186 54.03 22.50 2.79
N ILE A 187 53.43 22.26 3.95
CA ILE A 187 53.64 23.07 5.17
C ILE A 187 54.76 22.49 6.04
N LEU A 188 55.05 21.19 5.90
CA LEU A 188 56.14 20.49 6.59
C LEU A 188 57.44 20.54 5.78
#